data_AF-A0A2T4JNU3-F1
#
_entry.id   AF-A0A2T4JNU3-F1
#
_cell.length_a   1.000
_cell.length_b   1.000
_cell.length_c   1.000
_cell.angle_alpha   90.00
_cell.angle_beta   90.00
_cell.angle_gamma   90.00
#
_symmetry.space_group_name_H-M   'P 1'
#
loop_
_entity.id
_entity.type
_entity.pdbx_description
1 polymer ?
#
loop_
_entity_poly.entity_id
_entity_poly.type
_entity_poly.pdbx_seq_one_letter_code
_entity_poly.pdbx_strand_id
1 'polypeptide(L)'
;MLDWLTWYHILLLVPSPPLAAFLVLGLDPFKLGKRAVQGIALLGGVAPFLVMAPMTGFCIAGSCNGIVPVFTLYFGQSEVALALLLDPLSALVGITVATIGAAVMTYAVDYMSDAKIADLRRFFALMNLFLAAMLTMVLADDSITFFFGWELMGLCSFFLIAYNTGSSQAIAAGRKAFIITRVADAFLLAGLLLLFLEANSVRLETLIPVGAAIDGSRRTIIALLLLGGALGKSAQVPFHTWLPSAMAGPTPVSALLHSATMVAAGAFLLVRFAPVLDAEPFVRNLTALCGVITAGFGALLALFQTDVKRLLAYSSISQVGFMIFAVGLGAPEVAVAHFVVHAMFKSLLFLAAGDITHGSEFGTSMVAMQGALQRRPASFATYVVGAASLAGVPFITAGWWSKEAILSRAWNLGLPG
;
A
#
# COMPACT_ATOMS: atom_id res chain seq x y z
N MET A 1 15.31 37.75 7.88
CA MET A 1 15.13 36.54 8.72
C MET A 1 14.09 35.67 8.03
N LEU A 2 14.56 34.76 7.17
CA LEU A 2 13.76 33.83 6.38
C LEU A 2 13.74 32.48 7.11
N ASP A 3 13.23 32.43 8.34
CA ASP A 3 13.19 31.21 9.17
C ASP A 3 11.97 30.32 8.88
N TRP A 4 11.18 30.64 7.86
CA TRP A 4 9.98 29.87 7.49
C TRP A 4 10.27 28.69 6.56
N LEU A 5 11.46 28.60 5.94
CA LEU A 5 11.86 27.45 5.13
C LEU A 5 12.60 26.43 6.00
N THR A 6 11.87 25.70 6.83
CA THR A 6 12.41 24.44 7.38
C THR A 6 12.65 23.48 6.21
N TRP A 7 13.74 22.72 6.23
CA TRP A 7 14.05 21.73 5.19
C TRP A 7 12.93 20.68 5.02
N TYR A 8 12.04 20.54 6.01
CA TYR A 8 10.85 19.71 5.91
C TYR A 8 9.91 20.12 4.77
N HIS A 9 9.89 21.37 4.31
CA HIS A 9 9.07 21.80 3.15
C HIS A 9 9.36 20.98 1.88
N ILE A 10 10.54 20.34 1.82
CA ILE A 10 10.90 19.37 0.77
C ILE A 10 9.93 18.15 0.76
N LEU A 11 9.24 17.83 1.86
CA LEU A 11 8.18 16.80 1.91
C LEU A 11 7.07 17.04 0.91
N LEU A 12 6.74 18.31 0.62
CA LEU A 12 5.74 18.64 -0.40
C LEU A 12 6.19 18.16 -1.80
N LEU A 13 7.49 18.01 -2.02
CA LEU A 13 8.07 17.46 -3.25
C LEU A 13 8.02 15.93 -3.33
N VAL A 14 7.46 15.25 -2.31
CA VAL A 14 7.26 13.79 -2.37
C VAL A 14 5.99 13.44 -3.16
N PRO A 15 4.78 13.91 -2.79
CA PRO A 15 3.56 13.61 -3.57
C PRO A 15 3.36 14.54 -4.77
N SER A 16 4.00 15.71 -4.83
CA SER A 16 3.71 16.70 -5.89
C SER A 16 4.23 16.34 -7.29
N PRO A 17 5.42 15.72 -7.50
CA PRO A 17 5.82 15.30 -8.84
C PRO A 17 4.87 14.29 -9.51
N PRO A 18 4.42 13.21 -8.84
CA PRO A 18 3.44 12.31 -9.44
C PRO A 18 2.08 13.01 -9.63
N LEU A 19 1.66 13.91 -8.73
CA LEU A 19 0.44 14.70 -8.94
C LEU A 19 0.55 15.60 -10.19
N ALA A 20 1.69 16.27 -10.38
CA ALA A 20 1.95 17.09 -11.57
C ALA A 20 1.97 16.25 -12.84
N ALA A 21 2.58 15.06 -12.81
CA ALA A 21 2.55 14.12 -13.93
C ALA A 21 1.10 13.69 -14.27
N PHE A 22 0.26 13.42 -13.26
CA PHE A 22 -1.17 13.17 -13.47
C PHE A 22 -1.88 14.33 -14.16
N LEU A 23 -1.69 15.57 -13.69
CA LEU A 23 -2.34 16.75 -14.26
C LEU A 23 -1.93 16.96 -15.72
N VAL A 24 -0.64 16.85 -16.03
CA VAL A 24 -0.14 17.04 -17.41
C VAL A 24 -0.61 15.92 -18.35
N LEU A 25 -0.56 14.67 -17.90
CA LEU A 25 -0.94 13.53 -18.73
C LEU A 25 -2.46 13.40 -18.89
N GLY A 26 -3.21 13.72 -17.83
CA GLY A 26 -4.64 13.48 -17.69
C GLY A 26 -5.55 14.63 -18.17
N LEU A 27 -5.15 15.90 -18.05
CA LEU A 27 -6.00 17.05 -18.41
C LEU A 27 -6.05 17.36 -19.91
N ASP A 28 -5.48 16.48 -20.74
CA ASP A 28 -5.36 16.57 -22.20
C ASP A 28 -5.16 17.98 -22.84
N PRO A 29 -4.40 18.94 -22.26
CA PRO A 29 -4.30 20.26 -22.89
C PRO A 29 -3.31 20.24 -24.06
N PHE A 30 -2.44 19.21 -24.12
CA PHE A 30 -1.28 19.16 -24.99
C PHE A 30 -1.25 17.88 -25.82
N LYS A 31 -0.90 18.01 -27.11
CA LYS A 31 -0.57 16.87 -27.98
C LYS A 31 0.85 16.38 -27.64
N LEU A 32 0.93 15.32 -26.85
CA LEU A 32 2.20 14.74 -26.40
C LEU A 32 2.59 13.54 -27.26
N GLY A 33 3.85 13.50 -27.70
CA GLY A 33 4.42 12.30 -28.31
C GLY A 33 4.69 11.20 -27.28
N LYS A 34 4.77 9.94 -27.72
CA LYS A 34 4.98 8.76 -26.87
C LYS A 34 6.16 8.89 -25.90
N ARG A 35 7.32 9.38 -26.39
CA ARG A 35 8.51 9.61 -25.55
C ARG A 35 8.28 10.65 -24.46
N ALA A 36 7.53 11.72 -24.76
CA ALA A 36 7.20 12.74 -23.77
C ALA A 36 6.27 12.18 -22.69
N VAL A 37 5.27 11.37 -23.08
CA VAL A 37 4.38 10.67 -22.14
C VAL A 37 5.18 9.76 -21.20
N GLN A 38 6.06 8.92 -21.75
CA GLN A 38 6.93 8.04 -20.97
C GLN A 38 7.89 8.82 -20.06
N GLY A 39 8.49 9.91 -20.56
CA GLY A 39 9.39 10.75 -19.78
C GLY A 39 8.71 11.43 -18.60
N ILE A 40 7.53 12.03 -18.81
CA ILE A 40 6.73 12.67 -17.74
C ILE A 40 6.30 11.62 -16.72
N ALA A 41 5.85 10.45 -17.18
CA ALA A 41 5.44 9.35 -16.31
C ALA A 41 6.59 8.86 -15.42
N LEU A 42 7.78 8.67 -16.01
CA LEU A 42 8.96 8.21 -15.29
C LEU A 42 9.47 9.26 -14.30
N LEU A 43 9.50 10.54 -14.68
CA LEU A 43 9.84 11.64 -13.79
C LEU A 43 8.90 11.68 -12.57
N GLY A 44 7.59 11.59 -12.78
CA GLY A 44 6.61 11.54 -11.69
C GLY A 44 6.79 10.33 -10.77
N GLY A 45 7.16 9.18 -11.33
CA GLY A 45 7.39 7.94 -10.58
C GLY A 45 8.70 7.87 -9.80
N VAL A 46 9.78 8.44 -10.33
CA VAL A 46 11.14 8.35 -9.77
C VAL A 46 11.45 9.52 -8.83
N ALA A 47 10.93 10.72 -9.10
CA ALA A 47 11.19 11.90 -8.27
C ALA A 47 10.86 11.70 -6.78
N PRO A 48 9.75 11.03 -6.38
CA PRO A 48 9.48 10.75 -4.96
C PRO A 48 10.59 9.97 -4.27
N PHE A 49 11.25 9.03 -4.95
CA PHE A 49 12.37 8.27 -4.39
C PHE A 49 13.59 9.16 -4.16
N LEU A 50 13.92 10.01 -5.13
CA LEU A 50 15.03 10.96 -5.02
C LEU A 50 14.85 11.96 -3.89
N VAL A 51 13.59 12.30 -3.56
CA VAL A 51 13.26 13.15 -2.41
C VAL A 51 13.23 12.35 -1.11
N MET A 52 12.56 11.20 -1.06
CA MET A 52 12.41 10.41 0.16
C MET A 52 13.74 9.82 0.67
N ALA A 53 14.68 9.48 -0.22
CA ALA A 53 15.95 8.87 0.17
C ALA A 53 16.78 9.76 1.12
N PRO A 54 17.11 11.03 0.77
CA PRO A 54 17.80 11.92 1.69
C PRO A 54 16.98 12.24 2.94
N MET A 55 15.65 12.39 2.82
CA MET A 55 14.77 12.65 3.98
C MET A 55 14.78 11.51 5.00
N THR A 56 14.77 10.27 4.52
CA THR A 56 14.92 9.08 5.37
C THR A 56 16.29 9.04 6.02
N GLY A 57 17.35 9.39 5.27
CA GLY A 57 18.70 9.54 5.82
C GLY A 57 18.77 10.56 6.96
N PHE A 58 18.13 11.72 6.83
CA PHE A 58 18.05 12.73 7.89
C PHE A 58 17.24 12.25 9.11
N CYS A 59 16.13 11.54 8.89
CA CYS A 59 15.36 10.94 10.00
C CYS A 59 16.22 9.93 10.77
N ILE A 60 16.98 9.07 10.09
CA ILE A 60 17.92 8.12 10.73
C ILE A 60 19.03 8.85 11.50
N ALA A 61 19.51 9.98 10.99
CA ALA A 61 20.51 10.82 11.66
C ALA A 61 19.96 11.63 12.87
N GLY A 62 18.71 11.40 13.28
CA GLY A 62 18.10 12.00 14.46
C GLY A 62 17.23 13.23 14.19
N SER A 63 17.12 13.69 12.94
CA SER A 63 16.27 14.83 12.57
C SER A 63 14.89 14.37 12.10
N CYS A 64 14.22 13.56 12.92
CA CYS A 64 12.88 13.03 12.64
C CYS A 64 11.80 13.80 13.43
N ASN A 65 10.52 13.63 13.03
CA ASN A 65 9.32 14.30 13.57
C ASN A 65 9.10 15.75 13.08
N GLY A 66 9.41 16.01 11.80
CA GLY A 66 9.09 17.29 11.20
C GLY A 66 7.68 17.32 10.62
N ILE A 67 7.01 18.45 10.83
CA ILE A 67 5.67 18.72 10.33
C ILE A 67 5.74 19.85 9.31
N VAL A 68 5.03 19.69 8.19
CA VAL A 68 4.82 20.72 7.19
C VAL A 68 3.34 21.03 7.14
N PRO A 69 2.90 22.15 7.71
CA PRO A 69 1.53 22.59 7.57
C PRO A 69 1.28 23.06 6.13
N VAL A 70 0.22 22.54 5.50
CA VAL A 70 -0.31 23.05 4.23
C VAL A 70 -1.37 24.11 4.52
N PHE A 71 -2.25 23.82 5.47
CA PHE A 71 -3.38 24.68 5.81
C PHE A 71 -3.90 24.37 7.22
N THR A 72 -4.29 25.39 7.99
CA THR A 72 -4.94 25.21 9.31
C THR A 72 -6.06 26.23 9.48
N LEU A 73 -7.22 25.76 9.96
CA LEU A 73 -8.37 26.56 10.36
C LEU A 73 -8.82 26.16 11.77
N TYR A 74 -9.24 27.15 12.54
CA TYR A 74 -9.85 26.95 13.85
C TYR A 74 -11.32 27.35 13.79
N PHE A 75 -12.19 26.45 14.23
CA PHE A 75 -13.64 26.66 14.37
C PHE A 75 -14.03 26.52 15.83
N GLY A 76 -14.04 27.64 16.57
CA GLY A 76 -14.24 27.61 18.02
C GLY A 76 -13.09 26.89 18.72
N GLN A 77 -13.39 25.76 19.36
CA GLN A 77 -12.38 24.89 20.00
C GLN A 77 -11.86 23.79 19.06
N SER A 78 -12.44 23.65 17.86
CA SER A 78 -12.07 22.58 16.93
C SER A 78 -10.97 23.03 15.96
N GLU A 79 -9.97 22.16 15.77
CA GLU A 79 -8.89 22.36 14.80
C GLU A 79 -9.10 21.50 13.55
N VAL A 80 -9.01 22.14 12.39
CA VAL A 80 -9.02 21.50 11.07
C VAL A 80 -7.73 21.87 10.35
N ALA A 81 -6.81 20.93 10.20
CA ALA A 81 -5.52 21.11 9.56
C ALA A 81 -5.31 20.11 8.42
N LEU A 82 -4.53 20.52 7.42
CA LEU A 82 -3.92 19.67 6.41
C LEU A 82 -2.40 19.81 6.57
N ALA A 83 -1.72 18.71 6.86
CA ALA A 83 -0.28 18.72 7.07
C ALA A 83 0.37 17.38 6.70
N LEU A 84 1.66 17.46 6.39
CA LEU A 84 2.51 16.29 6.20
C LEU A 84 3.46 16.12 7.39
N LEU A 85 3.64 14.89 7.84
CA LEU A 85 4.51 14.47 8.94
C LEU A 85 5.58 13.50 8.42
N LEU A 86 6.83 13.75 8.81
CA LEU A 86 7.91 12.77 8.70
C LEU A 86 8.32 12.27 10.08
N ASP A 87 7.71 11.16 10.50
CA ASP A 87 8.11 10.37 11.65
C ASP A 87 8.85 9.07 11.18
N PRO A 88 9.43 8.26 12.09
CA PRO A 88 10.17 7.07 11.69
C PRO A 88 9.35 6.06 10.89
N LEU A 89 8.06 5.94 11.19
CA LEU A 89 7.13 5.04 10.50
C LEU A 89 6.89 5.52 9.06
N SER A 90 6.54 6.80 8.89
CA SER A 90 6.32 7.45 7.61
C SER A 90 7.59 7.48 6.76
N ALA A 91 8.76 7.65 7.36
CA ALA A 91 10.04 7.58 6.66
C ALA A 91 10.25 6.19 6.05
N LEU A 92 10.12 5.12 6.85
CA LEU A 92 10.33 3.74 6.41
C LEU A 92 9.29 3.26 5.39
N VAL A 93 8.02 3.58 5.63
CA VAL A 93 6.94 3.21 4.69
C VAL A 93 7.03 4.05 3.43
N GLY A 94 7.29 5.36 3.55
CA GLY A 94 7.38 6.28 2.43
C GLY A 94 8.55 5.95 1.49
N ILE A 95 9.75 5.65 2.02
CA ILE A 95 10.88 5.23 1.17
C ILE A 95 10.60 3.90 0.48
N THR A 96 9.92 2.97 1.15
CA THR A 96 9.53 1.68 0.57
C THR A 96 8.57 1.88 -0.59
N VAL A 97 7.50 2.66 -0.39
CA VAL A 97 6.52 3.01 -1.44
C VAL A 97 7.21 3.73 -2.60
N ALA A 98 8.08 4.70 -2.32
CA ALA A 98 8.78 5.46 -3.36
C ALA A 98 9.74 4.58 -4.17
N THR A 99 10.48 3.67 -3.52
CA THR A 99 11.40 2.72 -4.17
C THR A 99 10.65 1.77 -5.09
N ILE A 100 9.58 1.14 -4.58
CA ILE A 100 8.74 0.24 -5.40
C ILE A 100 8.03 1.02 -6.51
N GLY A 101 7.54 2.22 -6.22
CA GLY A 101 6.93 3.12 -7.21
C GLY A 101 7.89 3.41 -8.37
N ALA A 102 9.13 3.82 -8.07
CA ALA A 102 10.16 4.08 -9.08
C ALA A 102 10.47 2.84 -9.92
N ALA A 103 10.63 1.67 -9.29
CA ALA A 103 10.92 0.41 -9.99
C ALA A 103 9.76 -0.02 -10.91
N VAL A 104 8.53 0.02 -10.40
CA VAL A 104 7.33 -0.35 -11.17
C VAL A 104 7.08 0.64 -12.32
N MET A 105 7.28 1.93 -12.11
CA MET A 105 7.14 2.94 -13.16
C MET A 105 8.17 2.75 -14.26
N THR A 106 9.42 2.45 -13.90
CA THR A 106 10.49 2.14 -14.86
C THR A 106 10.12 0.91 -15.69
N TYR A 107 9.67 -0.17 -15.03
CA TYR A 107 9.21 -1.38 -15.71
C TYR A 107 8.00 -1.12 -16.63
N ALA A 108 7.04 -0.31 -16.18
CA ALA A 108 5.80 -0.05 -16.90
C ALA A 108 6.02 0.71 -18.21
N VAL A 109 7.08 1.52 -18.32
CA VAL A 109 7.45 2.26 -19.55
C VAL A 109 7.70 1.31 -20.73
N ASP A 110 8.37 0.20 -20.45
CA ASP A 110 8.66 -0.84 -21.44
C ASP A 110 7.45 -1.78 -21.61
N TYR A 111 6.88 -2.27 -20.50
CA TYR A 111 5.74 -3.19 -20.53
C TYR A 111 4.52 -2.64 -21.31
N MET A 112 4.31 -1.32 -21.28
CA MET A 112 3.20 -0.66 -21.97
C MET A 112 3.60 -0.04 -23.31
N SER A 113 4.77 -0.36 -23.85
CA SER A 113 5.28 0.26 -25.08
C SER A 113 4.29 0.13 -26.23
N ASP A 114 3.57 -0.97 -26.36
CA ASP A 114 2.75 -1.23 -27.54
C ASP A 114 1.33 -0.63 -27.44
N ALA A 115 1.01 0.01 -26.32
CA ALA A 115 -0.27 0.67 -26.13
C ALA A 115 -0.39 1.94 -27.00
N LYS A 116 -1.63 2.23 -27.43
CA LYS A 116 -1.96 3.49 -28.10
C LYS A 116 -1.66 4.67 -27.17
N ILE A 117 -1.25 5.80 -27.75
CA ILE A 117 -0.83 6.99 -26.98
C ILE A 117 -1.92 7.44 -26.00
N ALA A 118 -3.20 7.44 -26.41
CA ALA A 118 -4.32 7.82 -25.54
C ALA A 118 -4.45 6.90 -24.31
N ASP A 119 -4.34 5.59 -24.51
CA ASP A 119 -4.42 4.62 -23.41
C ASP A 119 -3.18 4.69 -22.51
N LEU A 120 -2.00 4.90 -23.09
CA LEU A 120 -0.73 5.08 -22.39
C LEU A 120 -0.76 6.32 -21.47
N ARG A 121 -1.32 7.44 -21.96
CA ARG A 121 -1.52 8.66 -21.17
C ARG A 121 -2.44 8.41 -19.98
N ARG A 122 -3.61 7.80 -20.21
CA ARG A 122 -4.57 7.45 -19.15
C ARG A 122 -3.93 6.53 -18.11
N PHE A 123 -3.22 5.50 -18.56
CA PHE A 123 -2.52 4.55 -17.70
C PHE A 123 -1.54 5.26 -16.77
N PHE A 124 -0.60 6.03 -17.32
CA PHE A 124 0.43 6.68 -16.53
C PHE A 124 -0.08 7.84 -15.68
N ALA A 125 -1.13 8.55 -16.14
CA ALA A 125 -1.80 9.54 -15.32
C ALA A 125 -2.35 8.89 -14.04
N LEU A 126 -3.11 7.80 -14.18
CA LEU A 126 -3.70 7.08 -13.05
C LEU A 126 -2.65 6.41 -12.15
N MET A 127 -1.60 5.81 -12.72
CA MET A 127 -0.50 5.23 -11.94
C MET A 127 0.20 6.29 -11.08
N ASN A 128 0.43 7.49 -11.64
CA ASN A 128 1.05 8.58 -10.90
C ASN A 128 0.10 9.15 -9.84
N LEU A 129 -1.17 9.36 -10.15
CA LEU A 129 -2.15 9.80 -9.16
C LEU A 129 -2.28 8.80 -8.00
N PHE A 130 -2.26 7.51 -8.30
CA PHE A 130 -2.25 6.45 -7.31
C PHE A 130 -1.02 6.53 -6.39
N LEU A 131 0.17 6.73 -6.97
CA LEU A 131 1.41 6.88 -6.20
C LEU A 131 1.40 8.16 -5.33
N ALA A 132 0.93 9.28 -5.88
CA ALA A 132 0.75 10.53 -5.14
C ALA A 132 -0.21 10.35 -3.96
N ALA A 133 -1.34 9.68 -4.18
CA ALA A 133 -2.35 9.40 -3.15
C ALA A 133 -1.78 8.53 -2.01
N MET A 134 -1.08 7.45 -2.35
CA MET A 134 -0.44 6.58 -1.35
C MET A 134 0.62 7.33 -0.54
N LEU A 135 1.50 8.09 -1.19
CA LEU A 135 2.53 8.87 -0.49
C LEU A 135 1.93 9.96 0.40
N THR A 136 0.87 10.62 -0.05
CA THR A 136 0.11 11.61 0.74
C THR A 136 -0.48 10.96 1.99
N MET A 137 -1.09 9.78 1.86
CA MET A 137 -1.63 9.04 3.01
C MET A 137 -0.54 8.63 4.00
N VAL A 138 0.60 8.15 3.52
CA VAL A 138 1.73 7.72 4.38
C VAL A 138 2.35 8.89 5.13
N LEU A 139 2.46 10.04 4.49
CA LEU A 139 2.99 11.27 5.07
C LEU A 139 1.91 12.07 5.80
N ALA A 140 0.68 11.60 5.91
CA ALA A 140 -0.38 12.36 6.55
C ALA A 140 -0.09 12.56 8.03
N ASP A 141 -0.16 13.82 8.46
CA ASP A 141 -0.15 14.21 9.86
C ASP A 141 -1.56 14.24 10.46
N ASP A 142 -2.58 14.51 9.64
CA ASP A 142 -3.97 14.65 10.06
C ASP A 142 -4.88 13.59 9.40
N SER A 143 -6.03 13.35 10.02
CA SER A 143 -6.99 12.34 9.57
C SER A 143 -7.66 12.68 8.23
N ILE A 144 -7.76 13.96 7.86
CA ILE A 144 -8.37 14.38 6.59
C ILE A 144 -7.43 14.05 5.43
N THR A 145 -6.16 14.45 5.53
CA THR A 145 -5.11 14.14 4.56
C THR A 145 -4.91 12.63 4.43
N PHE A 146 -4.94 11.92 5.57
CA PHE A 146 -4.88 10.45 5.59
C PHE A 146 -6.05 9.83 4.80
N PHE A 147 -7.29 10.22 5.13
CA PHE A 147 -8.49 9.69 4.48
C PHE A 147 -8.57 10.09 3.00
N PHE A 148 -8.15 11.31 2.66
CA PHE A 148 -8.11 11.79 1.27
C PHE A 148 -7.18 10.93 0.41
N GLY A 149 -5.95 10.68 0.88
CA GLY A 149 -5.02 9.80 0.18
C GLY A 149 -5.55 8.36 0.07
N TRP A 150 -6.17 7.85 1.13
CA TRP A 150 -6.79 6.52 1.20
C TRP A 150 -7.92 6.33 0.16
N GLU A 151 -8.77 7.33 0.03
CA GLU A 151 -9.90 7.38 -0.90
C GLU A 151 -9.46 7.55 -2.34
N LEU A 152 -8.57 8.51 -2.59
CA LEU A 152 -8.04 8.79 -3.93
C LEU A 152 -7.29 7.59 -4.49
N MET A 153 -6.52 6.88 -3.65
CA MET A 153 -5.87 5.63 -4.01
C MET A 153 -6.90 4.55 -4.40
N GLY A 154 -7.99 4.40 -3.63
CA GLY A 154 -9.07 3.46 -3.92
C GLY A 154 -9.83 3.78 -5.21
N LEU A 155 -10.01 5.06 -5.52
CA LEU A 155 -10.60 5.50 -6.79
C LEU A 155 -9.68 5.20 -7.98
N CYS A 156 -8.38 5.47 -7.85
CA CYS A 156 -7.42 5.18 -8.91
C CYS A 156 -7.31 3.67 -9.19
N SER A 157 -7.35 2.83 -8.15
CA SER A 157 -7.27 1.37 -8.31
C SER A 157 -8.43 0.81 -9.13
N PHE A 158 -9.65 1.35 -8.97
CA PHE A 158 -10.80 1.00 -9.81
C PHE A 158 -10.49 1.17 -11.29
N PHE A 159 -10.02 2.36 -11.68
CA PHE A 159 -9.73 2.66 -13.09
C PHE A 159 -8.54 1.85 -13.63
N LEU A 160 -7.53 1.59 -12.79
CA LEU A 160 -6.37 0.79 -13.18
C LEU A 160 -6.70 -0.71 -13.35
N ILE A 161 -7.58 -1.26 -12.49
CA ILE A 161 -8.09 -2.64 -12.66
C ILE A 161 -8.97 -2.73 -13.91
N ALA A 162 -9.84 -1.75 -14.11
CA ALA A 162 -10.71 -1.65 -15.28
C ALA A 162 -10.03 -1.00 -16.50
N TYR A 163 -8.70 -1.06 -16.59
CA TYR A 163 -7.93 -0.42 -17.66
C TYR A 163 -8.36 -0.87 -19.06
N ASN A 164 -8.60 -2.17 -19.25
CA ASN A 164 -9.15 -2.69 -20.50
C ASN A 164 -10.69 -2.54 -20.50
N THR A 165 -11.15 -1.37 -20.92
CA THR A 165 -12.59 -1.04 -21.00
C THR A 165 -13.37 -1.89 -22.02
N GLY A 166 -12.69 -2.57 -22.94
CA GLY A 166 -13.33 -3.53 -23.85
C GLY A 166 -13.71 -4.86 -23.18
N SER A 167 -13.14 -5.15 -22.00
CA SER A 167 -13.41 -6.40 -21.27
C SER A 167 -14.45 -6.18 -20.17
N SER A 168 -15.63 -6.80 -20.34
CA SER A 168 -16.68 -6.81 -19.32
C SER A 168 -16.20 -7.42 -17.99
N GLN A 169 -15.30 -8.41 -18.07
CA GLN A 169 -14.69 -9.03 -16.89
C GLN A 169 -13.79 -8.04 -16.13
N ALA A 170 -13.00 -7.23 -16.83
CA ALA A 170 -12.13 -6.23 -16.19
C ALA A 170 -12.95 -5.13 -15.50
N ILE A 171 -14.02 -4.67 -16.14
CA ILE A 171 -14.95 -3.69 -15.55
C ILE A 171 -15.63 -4.26 -14.30
N ALA A 172 -16.15 -5.50 -14.39
CA ALA A 172 -16.79 -6.15 -13.25
C ALA A 172 -15.81 -6.36 -12.08
N ALA A 173 -14.55 -6.72 -12.37
CA ALA A 173 -13.50 -6.86 -11.37
C ALA A 173 -13.18 -5.52 -10.68
N GLY A 174 -13.01 -4.45 -11.47
CA GLY A 174 -12.81 -3.10 -10.93
C GLY A 174 -13.98 -2.70 -10.02
N ARG A 175 -15.22 -2.87 -10.49
CA ARG A 175 -16.42 -2.50 -9.73
C ARG A 175 -16.54 -3.27 -8.42
N LYS A 176 -16.22 -4.57 -8.43
CA LYS A 176 -16.16 -5.40 -7.22
C LYS A 176 -15.14 -4.86 -6.21
N ALA A 177 -13.93 -4.55 -6.68
CA ALA A 177 -12.89 -3.97 -5.82
C ALA A 177 -13.30 -2.61 -5.24
N PHE A 178 -13.87 -1.74 -6.07
CA PHE A 178 -14.35 -0.44 -5.62
C PHE A 178 -15.44 -0.56 -4.57
N ILE A 179 -16.45 -1.41 -4.76
CA ILE A 179 -17.55 -1.57 -3.80
C ILE A 179 -17.06 -2.12 -2.46
N ILE A 180 -16.25 -3.20 -2.49
CA ILE A 180 -15.78 -3.81 -1.24
C ILE A 180 -14.87 -2.85 -0.47
N THR A 181 -13.98 -2.14 -1.17
CA THR A 181 -13.12 -1.16 -0.50
C THR A 181 -13.88 0.07 -0.04
N ARG A 182 -14.91 0.53 -0.78
CA ARG A 182 -15.78 1.62 -0.35
C ARG A 182 -16.51 1.35 0.96
N VAL A 183 -16.96 0.11 1.16
CA VAL A 183 -17.57 -0.31 2.44
C VAL A 183 -16.53 -0.23 3.57
N ALA A 184 -15.29 -0.63 3.32
CA ALA A 184 -14.19 -0.47 4.27
C ALA A 184 -13.92 1.01 4.58
N ASP A 185 -13.90 1.84 3.54
CA ASP A 185 -13.64 3.27 3.65
C ASP A 185 -14.71 3.96 4.53
N ALA A 186 -15.97 3.51 4.47
CA ALA A 186 -17.04 3.99 5.35
C ALA A 186 -16.80 3.67 6.84
N PHE A 187 -16.27 2.48 7.17
CA PHE A 187 -15.89 2.15 8.54
C PHE A 187 -14.74 3.04 9.03
N LEU A 188 -13.70 3.22 8.21
CA LEU A 188 -12.59 4.11 8.55
C LEU A 188 -13.08 5.53 8.79
N LEU A 189 -13.88 6.09 7.87
CA LEU A 189 -14.42 7.44 8.00
C LEU A 189 -15.22 7.59 9.29
N ALA A 190 -16.11 6.64 9.61
CA ALA A 190 -16.87 6.67 10.85
C ALA A 190 -15.96 6.65 12.09
N GLY A 191 -14.90 5.83 12.09
CA GLY A 191 -13.92 5.78 13.18
C GLY A 191 -13.16 7.09 13.36
N LEU A 192 -12.69 7.69 12.26
CA LEU A 192 -11.98 8.98 12.29
C LEU A 192 -12.89 10.14 12.72
N LEU A 193 -14.17 10.13 12.31
CA LEU A 193 -15.15 11.12 12.73
C LEU A 193 -15.46 11.02 14.23
N LEU A 194 -15.65 9.81 14.76
CA LEU A 194 -15.85 9.63 16.21
C LEU A 194 -14.63 10.10 17.01
N LEU A 195 -13.42 9.78 16.54
CA LEU A 195 -12.19 10.29 17.16
C LEU A 195 -12.11 11.82 17.13
N PHE A 196 -12.48 12.44 16.01
CA PHE A 196 -12.56 13.90 15.92
C PHE A 196 -13.54 14.50 16.92
N LEU A 197 -14.71 13.90 17.11
CA LEU A 197 -15.72 14.37 18.08
C LEU A 197 -15.21 14.32 19.53
N GLU A 198 -14.35 13.36 19.86
CA GLU A 198 -13.78 13.21 21.20
C GLU A 198 -12.55 14.13 21.40
N ALA A 199 -11.73 14.31 20.35
CA ALA A 199 -10.47 15.04 20.44
C ALA A 199 -10.55 16.54 20.10
N ASN A 200 -11.60 16.98 19.39
CA ASN A 200 -11.72 18.32 18.82
C ASN A 200 -10.55 18.75 17.91
N SER A 201 -9.79 17.80 17.37
CA SER A 201 -8.72 18.06 16.40
C SER A 201 -8.65 16.94 15.39
N VAL A 202 -8.16 17.24 14.19
CA VAL A 202 -7.88 16.24 13.15
C VAL A 202 -6.43 15.74 13.19
N ARG A 203 -5.57 16.36 14.00
CA ARG A 203 -4.15 16.04 14.10
C ARG A 203 -3.96 14.66 14.72
N LEU A 204 -3.19 13.78 14.08
CA LEU A 204 -2.98 12.41 14.57
C LEU A 204 -2.29 12.39 15.94
N GLU A 205 -1.41 13.37 16.22
CA GLU A 205 -0.74 13.54 17.51
C GLU A 205 -1.72 13.78 18.67
N THR A 206 -2.91 14.32 18.40
CA THR A 206 -3.98 14.51 19.38
C THR A 206 -4.98 13.36 19.34
N LEU A 207 -5.38 12.92 18.14
CA LEU A 207 -6.38 11.87 17.94
C LEU A 207 -5.98 10.54 18.59
N ILE A 208 -4.73 10.11 18.41
CA ILE A 208 -4.28 8.78 18.85
C ILE A 208 -4.24 8.69 20.39
N PRO A 209 -3.62 9.63 21.13
CA PRO A 209 -3.65 9.60 22.60
C PRO A 209 -5.06 9.72 23.17
N VAL A 210 -5.91 10.61 22.62
CA VAL A 210 -7.31 10.71 23.04
C VAL A 210 -8.02 9.38 22.81
N GLY A 211 -7.87 8.80 21.61
CA GLY A 211 -8.41 7.48 21.25
C GLY A 211 -8.05 6.38 22.24
N ALA A 212 -6.80 6.35 22.69
CA ALA A 212 -6.30 5.39 23.67
C ALA A 212 -6.79 5.67 25.10
N ALA A 213 -7.16 6.91 25.42
CA ALA A 213 -7.62 7.32 26.74
C ALA A 213 -9.15 7.24 26.92
N ILE A 214 -9.95 7.25 25.85
CA ILE A 214 -11.44 7.17 25.91
C ILE A 214 -11.87 5.93 26.69
N ASP A 215 -12.73 6.04 27.68
CA ASP A 215 -13.15 4.86 28.46
C ASP A 215 -14.30 4.06 27.83
N GLY A 216 -14.29 2.75 28.10
CA GLY A 216 -15.42 1.85 27.88
C GLY A 216 -15.80 1.59 26.42
N SER A 217 -17.09 1.46 26.16
CA SER A 217 -17.65 0.97 24.88
C SER A 217 -17.32 1.84 23.67
N ARG A 218 -17.05 3.14 23.88
CA ARG A 218 -16.69 4.05 22.78
C ARG A 218 -15.33 3.70 22.18
N ARG A 219 -14.33 3.38 23.00
CA ARG A 219 -13.01 2.91 22.54
C ARG A 219 -13.15 1.65 21.71
N THR A 220 -13.94 0.68 22.19
CA THR A 220 -14.20 -0.57 21.47
C THR A 220 -14.84 -0.31 20.10
N ILE A 221 -15.84 0.57 20.02
CA ILE A 221 -16.48 0.92 18.74
C ILE A 221 -15.49 1.57 17.79
N ILE A 222 -14.73 2.57 18.24
CA ILE A 222 -13.71 3.24 17.42
C ILE A 222 -12.68 2.23 16.90
N ALA A 223 -12.14 1.39 17.78
CA ALA A 223 -11.16 0.38 17.41
C ALA A 223 -11.74 -0.64 16.40
N LEU A 224 -13.00 -1.07 16.57
CA LEU A 224 -13.68 -1.95 15.61
C LEU A 224 -13.88 -1.29 14.24
N LEU A 225 -14.19 0.01 14.20
CA LEU A 225 -14.35 0.78 12.96
C LEU A 225 -13.01 0.92 12.22
N LEU A 226 -11.93 1.23 12.94
CA LEU A 226 -10.58 1.26 12.38
C LEU A 226 -10.17 -0.12 11.84
N LEU A 227 -10.45 -1.19 12.59
CA LEU A 227 -10.25 -2.57 12.14
C LEU A 227 -11.06 -2.87 10.88
N GLY A 228 -12.35 -2.52 10.83
CA GLY A 228 -13.20 -2.73 9.66
C GLY A 228 -12.65 -2.07 8.39
N GLY A 229 -12.15 -0.83 8.51
CA GLY A 229 -11.47 -0.15 7.41
C GLY A 229 -10.19 -0.87 6.96
N ALA A 230 -9.36 -1.28 7.91
CA ALA A 230 -8.13 -2.02 7.64
C ALA A 230 -8.38 -3.37 6.95
N LEU A 231 -9.35 -4.16 7.44
CA LEU A 231 -9.65 -5.50 6.92
C LEU A 231 -10.09 -5.45 5.45
N GLY A 232 -10.95 -4.50 5.08
CA GLY A 232 -11.46 -4.41 3.71
C GLY A 232 -10.40 -3.94 2.71
N LYS A 233 -9.62 -2.90 3.02
CA LYS A 233 -8.55 -2.39 2.15
C LYS A 233 -7.37 -3.35 2.04
N SER A 234 -7.12 -4.15 3.07
CA SER A 234 -6.04 -5.15 3.12
C SER A 234 -6.47 -6.53 2.64
N ALA A 235 -7.67 -6.66 2.04
CA ALA A 235 -8.20 -7.92 1.52
C ALA A 235 -8.18 -9.08 2.54
N GLN A 236 -8.50 -8.80 3.80
CA GLN A 236 -8.59 -9.82 4.85
C GLN A 236 -9.89 -10.61 4.72
N VAL A 237 -9.95 -11.83 5.25
CA VAL A 237 -11.20 -12.61 5.28
C VAL A 237 -12.21 -11.89 6.17
N PRO A 238 -13.48 -11.67 5.73
CA PRO A 238 -14.14 -12.19 4.51
C PRO A 238 -14.07 -11.28 3.27
N PHE A 239 -13.48 -10.07 3.36
CA PHE A 239 -13.39 -9.09 2.27
C PHE A 239 -12.37 -9.44 1.17
N HIS A 240 -11.57 -10.49 1.33
CA HIS A 240 -10.47 -10.87 0.42
C HIS A 240 -10.82 -11.01 -1.07
N THR A 241 -12.09 -11.29 -1.40
CA THR A 241 -12.47 -11.75 -2.75
C THR A 241 -12.26 -10.72 -3.87
N TRP A 242 -12.05 -9.44 -3.57
CA TRP A 242 -11.74 -8.44 -4.59
C TRP A 242 -10.30 -8.56 -5.13
N LEU A 243 -9.35 -8.98 -4.28
CA LEU A 243 -7.93 -8.93 -4.63
C LEU A 243 -7.56 -9.93 -5.75
N PRO A 244 -8.04 -11.20 -5.74
CA PRO A 244 -7.80 -12.10 -6.87
C PRO A 244 -8.48 -11.64 -8.16
N SER A 245 -9.63 -10.95 -8.05
CA SER A 245 -10.33 -10.37 -9.21
C SER A 245 -9.57 -9.18 -9.80
N ALA A 246 -8.86 -8.40 -8.97
CA ALA A 246 -8.05 -7.26 -9.40
C ALA A 246 -6.90 -7.63 -10.37
N MET A 247 -6.56 -8.92 -10.48
CA MET A 247 -5.58 -9.45 -11.44
C MET A 247 -5.99 -9.32 -12.91
N ALA A 248 -7.20 -8.81 -13.19
CA ALA A 248 -7.59 -8.36 -14.53
C ALA A 248 -6.79 -7.16 -15.05
N GLY A 249 -6.27 -6.30 -14.17
CA GLY A 249 -5.47 -5.13 -14.56
C GLY A 249 -4.08 -5.53 -15.09
N PRO A 250 -3.37 -4.65 -15.81
CA PRO A 250 -2.00 -4.92 -16.29
C PRO A 250 -1.03 -5.30 -15.16
N THR A 251 0.01 -6.09 -15.45
CA THR A 251 0.94 -6.56 -14.40
C THR A 251 1.64 -5.45 -13.62
N PRO A 252 2.05 -4.30 -14.21
CA PRO A 252 2.59 -3.19 -13.41
C PRO A 252 1.59 -2.65 -12.37
N VAL A 253 0.29 -2.65 -12.69
CA VAL A 253 -0.77 -2.28 -11.72
C VAL A 253 -0.78 -3.27 -10.56
N SER A 254 -0.75 -4.57 -10.87
CA SER A 254 -0.72 -5.62 -9.84
C SER A 254 0.51 -5.48 -8.94
N ALA A 255 1.69 -5.23 -9.52
CA ALA A 255 2.92 -5.04 -8.77
C ALA A 255 2.83 -3.86 -7.79
N LEU A 256 2.33 -2.70 -8.25
CA LEU A 256 2.21 -1.51 -7.40
C LEU A 256 1.17 -1.70 -6.29
N LEU A 257 -0.06 -2.07 -6.65
CA LEU A 257 -1.20 -2.18 -5.72
C LEU A 257 -0.99 -3.24 -4.63
N HIS A 258 -0.35 -4.37 -4.98
CA HIS A 258 -0.31 -5.55 -4.13
C HIS A 258 0.98 -5.70 -3.32
N SER A 259 2.05 -5.01 -3.71
CA SER A 259 3.34 -5.16 -3.02
C SER A 259 3.51 -4.13 -1.89
N ALA A 260 3.42 -2.84 -2.22
CA ALA A 260 3.82 -1.77 -1.31
C ALA A 260 2.69 -0.80 -0.91
N THR A 261 1.52 -0.85 -1.56
CA THR A 261 0.55 0.26 -1.50
C THR A 261 -0.80 -0.17 -0.93
N MET A 262 -1.80 -0.41 -1.78
CA MET A 262 -3.22 -0.51 -1.40
C MET A 262 -3.49 -1.58 -0.34
N VAL A 263 -2.97 -2.80 -0.52
CA VAL A 263 -3.18 -3.86 0.46
C VAL A 263 -2.39 -3.66 1.75
N ALA A 264 -1.31 -2.87 1.71
CA ALA A 264 -0.53 -2.53 2.89
C ALA A 264 -1.13 -1.36 3.67
N ALA A 265 -1.97 -0.54 3.03
CA ALA A 265 -2.58 0.64 3.64
C ALA A 265 -3.35 0.31 4.92
N GLY A 266 -4.09 -0.80 4.98
CA GLY A 266 -4.79 -1.17 6.21
C GLY A 266 -3.85 -1.71 7.30
N ALA A 267 -2.77 -2.41 6.95
CA ALA A 267 -1.73 -2.74 7.94
C ALA A 267 -1.07 -1.47 8.49
N PHE A 268 -0.75 -0.51 7.61
CA PHE A 268 -0.20 0.79 7.98
C PHE A 268 -1.15 1.59 8.90
N LEU A 269 -2.44 1.61 8.60
CA LEU A 269 -3.48 2.19 9.46
C LEU A 269 -3.42 1.60 10.87
N LEU A 270 -3.44 0.27 10.99
CA LEU A 270 -3.45 -0.38 12.31
C LEU A 270 -2.13 -0.21 13.06
N VAL A 271 -1.00 -0.11 12.35
CA VAL A 271 0.30 0.24 12.95
C VAL A 271 0.27 1.68 13.49
N ARG A 272 -0.22 2.65 12.70
CA ARG A 272 -0.30 4.07 13.11
C ARG A 272 -1.22 4.25 14.32
N PHE A 273 -2.33 3.52 14.37
CA PHE A 273 -3.30 3.54 15.47
C PHE A 273 -3.07 2.41 16.50
N ALA A 274 -1.92 1.74 16.50
CA ALA A 274 -1.62 0.64 17.42
C ALA A 274 -1.86 1.02 18.90
N PRO A 275 -1.54 2.24 19.39
CA PRO A 275 -1.85 2.61 20.78
C PRO A 275 -3.34 2.52 21.13
N VAL A 276 -4.24 2.80 20.18
CA VAL A 276 -5.70 2.68 20.39
C VAL A 276 -6.10 1.20 20.48
N LEU A 277 -5.49 0.34 19.66
CA LEU A 277 -5.72 -1.11 19.71
C LEU A 277 -5.16 -1.73 20.99
N ASP A 278 -3.96 -1.33 21.41
CA ASP A 278 -3.33 -1.84 22.63
C ASP A 278 -4.11 -1.48 23.89
N ALA A 279 -4.79 -0.33 23.88
CA ALA A 279 -5.71 0.09 24.92
C ALA A 279 -7.05 -0.68 24.90
N GLU A 280 -7.32 -1.51 23.88
CA GLU A 280 -8.54 -2.31 23.73
C GLU A 280 -8.20 -3.80 23.41
N PRO A 281 -7.89 -4.62 24.43
CA PRO A 281 -7.42 -5.98 24.25
C PRO A 281 -8.36 -6.89 23.43
N PHE A 282 -9.67 -6.68 23.51
CA PHE A 282 -10.63 -7.45 22.73
C PHE A 282 -10.43 -7.25 21.22
N VAL A 283 -10.34 -6.00 20.77
CA VAL A 283 -10.15 -5.68 19.35
C VAL A 283 -8.75 -6.05 18.88
N ARG A 284 -7.74 -5.92 19.73
CA ARG A 284 -6.38 -6.39 19.42
C ARG A 284 -6.34 -7.91 19.18
N ASN A 285 -6.97 -8.70 20.05
CA ASN A 285 -7.04 -10.15 19.88
C ASN A 285 -7.85 -10.54 18.63
N LEU A 286 -8.94 -9.82 18.34
CA LEU A 286 -9.70 -10.00 17.11
C LEU A 286 -8.85 -9.70 15.86
N THR A 287 -8.00 -8.66 15.93
CA THR A 287 -7.04 -8.33 14.88
C THR A 287 -6.07 -9.50 14.64
N ALA A 288 -5.51 -10.08 15.70
CA ALA A 288 -4.65 -11.27 15.59
C ALA A 288 -5.40 -12.44 14.93
N LEU A 289 -6.62 -12.71 15.37
CA LEU A 289 -7.45 -13.80 14.83
C LEU A 289 -7.74 -13.62 13.33
N CYS A 290 -8.15 -12.42 12.92
CA CYS A 290 -8.37 -12.10 11.51
C CYS A 290 -7.09 -12.27 10.67
N GLY A 291 -5.95 -11.84 11.20
CA GLY A 291 -4.65 -11.98 10.55
C GLY A 291 -4.24 -13.43 10.34
N VAL A 292 -4.30 -14.28 11.38
CA VAL A 292 -3.90 -15.69 11.27
C VAL A 292 -4.85 -16.51 10.37
N ILE A 293 -6.17 -16.26 10.46
CA ILE A 293 -7.15 -16.90 9.57
C ILE A 293 -6.85 -16.51 8.12
N THR A 294 -6.61 -15.23 7.86
CA THR A 294 -6.29 -14.74 6.51
C THR A 294 -4.97 -15.30 5.99
N ALA A 295 -3.95 -15.38 6.86
CA ALA A 295 -2.63 -15.94 6.53
C ALA A 295 -2.74 -17.40 6.05
N GLY A 296 -3.45 -18.24 6.81
CA GLY A 296 -3.67 -19.65 6.46
C GLY A 296 -4.58 -19.83 5.25
N PHE A 297 -5.70 -19.10 5.20
CA PHE A 297 -6.65 -19.17 4.10
C PHE A 297 -6.04 -18.75 2.76
N GLY A 298 -5.29 -17.64 2.73
CA GLY A 298 -4.59 -17.19 1.53
C GLY A 298 -3.54 -18.18 1.06
N ALA A 299 -2.79 -18.80 1.96
CA ALA A 299 -1.79 -19.81 1.61
C ALA A 299 -2.45 -21.06 1.01
N LEU A 300 -3.53 -21.55 1.60
CA LEU A 300 -4.26 -22.72 1.10
C LEU A 300 -4.83 -22.48 -0.31
N LEU A 301 -5.49 -21.34 -0.54
CA LEU A 301 -6.07 -21.05 -1.85
C LEU A 301 -5.03 -20.79 -2.93
N ALA A 302 -3.83 -20.32 -2.57
CA ALA A 302 -2.74 -20.14 -3.53
C ALA A 302 -2.30 -21.46 -4.19
N LEU A 303 -2.37 -22.60 -3.46
CA LEU A 303 -1.99 -23.93 -3.97
C LEU A 303 -2.89 -24.42 -5.12
N PHE A 304 -4.13 -23.95 -5.16
CA PHE A 304 -5.13 -24.37 -6.16
C PHE A 304 -5.26 -23.39 -7.33
N GLN A 305 -4.43 -22.34 -7.38
CA GLN A 305 -4.48 -21.40 -8.51
C GLN A 305 -3.76 -21.98 -9.73
N THR A 306 -4.33 -21.78 -10.91
CA THR A 306 -3.73 -22.13 -12.22
C THR A 306 -3.13 -20.94 -12.96
N ASP A 307 -3.32 -19.73 -12.41
CA ASP A 307 -2.86 -18.45 -12.95
C ASP A 307 -1.82 -17.82 -12.01
N VAL A 308 -0.69 -17.37 -12.56
CA VAL A 308 0.45 -16.89 -11.76
C VAL A 308 0.11 -15.60 -11.00
N LYS A 309 -0.67 -14.69 -11.59
CA LYS A 309 -1.06 -13.43 -10.94
C LYS A 309 -2.04 -13.70 -9.82
N ARG A 310 -3.01 -14.61 -10.01
CA ARG A 310 -3.95 -15.00 -8.95
C ARG A 310 -3.25 -15.73 -7.80
N LEU A 311 -2.28 -16.60 -8.10
CA LEU A 311 -1.40 -17.22 -7.10
C LEU A 311 -0.65 -16.15 -6.29
N LEU A 312 -0.07 -15.17 -6.98
CA LEU A 312 0.63 -14.06 -6.33
C LEU A 312 -0.32 -13.16 -5.52
N ALA A 313 -1.58 -12.99 -5.94
CA ALA A 313 -2.58 -12.26 -5.18
C ALA A 313 -2.91 -12.99 -3.85
N TYR A 314 -3.19 -14.29 -3.89
CA TYR A 314 -3.48 -15.07 -2.68
C TYR A 314 -2.30 -15.17 -1.71
N SER A 315 -1.09 -15.28 -2.23
CA SER A 315 0.09 -15.18 -1.35
C SER A 315 0.25 -13.76 -0.79
N SER A 316 -0.19 -12.70 -1.47
CA SER A 316 -0.22 -11.35 -0.88
C SER A 316 -1.26 -11.25 0.25
N ILE A 317 -2.47 -11.81 0.06
CA ILE A 317 -3.48 -11.95 1.13
C ILE A 317 -2.85 -12.63 2.35
N SER A 318 -2.13 -13.73 2.13
CA SER A 318 -1.46 -14.46 3.21
C SER A 318 -0.40 -13.61 3.93
N GLN A 319 0.49 -12.95 3.20
CA GLN A 319 1.57 -12.14 3.79
C GLN A 319 1.07 -10.89 4.50
N VAL A 320 0.03 -10.22 3.97
CA VAL A 320 -0.61 -9.11 4.69
C VAL A 320 -1.32 -9.65 5.93
N GLY A 321 -1.91 -10.85 5.88
CA GLY A 321 -2.42 -11.54 7.07
C GLY A 321 -1.37 -11.72 8.18
N PHE A 322 -0.12 -12.04 7.82
CA PHE A 322 1.00 -12.05 8.79
C PHE A 322 1.27 -10.67 9.40
N MET A 323 1.15 -9.58 8.63
CA MET A 323 1.30 -8.22 9.15
C MET A 323 0.18 -7.88 10.13
N ILE A 324 -1.08 -8.17 9.77
CA ILE A 324 -2.25 -7.95 10.64
C ILE A 324 -2.12 -8.78 11.92
N PHE A 325 -1.66 -10.04 11.80
CA PHE A 325 -1.39 -10.90 12.94
C PHE A 325 -0.35 -10.27 13.88
N ALA A 326 0.78 -9.80 13.35
CA ALA A 326 1.83 -9.15 14.14
C ALA A 326 1.33 -7.90 14.89
N VAL A 327 0.48 -7.07 14.26
CA VAL A 327 -0.17 -5.94 14.95
C VAL A 327 -1.07 -6.44 16.09
N GLY A 328 -1.86 -7.49 15.86
CA GLY A 328 -2.70 -8.10 16.89
C GLY A 328 -1.91 -8.77 18.03
N LEU A 329 -0.63 -9.08 17.82
CA LEU A 329 0.29 -9.54 18.88
C LEU A 329 0.93 -8.36 19.65
N GLY A 330 0.53 -7.13 19.38
CA GLY A 330 1.16 -5.93 19.95
C GLY A 330 2.63 -5.80 19.53
N ALA A 331 2.94 -6.10 18.28
CA ALA A 331 4.27 -5.94 17.68
C ALA A 331 4.19 -5.20 16.32
N PRO A 332 3.71 -3.94 16.32
CA PRO A 332 3.57 -3.14 15.10
C PRO A 332 4.89 -2.96 14.35
N GLU A 333 6.02 -2.85 15.05
CA GLU A 333 7.35 -2.76 14.46
C GLU A 333 7.74 -4.00 13.64
N VAL A 334 7.33 -5.19 14.09
CA VAL A 334 7.56 -6.45 13.36
C VAL A 334 6.68 -6.50 12.11
N ALA A 335 5.44 -6.00 12.20
CA ALA A 335 4.55 -5.89 11.04
C ALA A 335 5.15 -4.99 9.95
N VAL A 336 5.73 -3.85 10.35
CA VAL A 336 6.40 -2.91 9.42
C VAL A 336 7.66 -3.54 8.82
N ALA A 337 8.47 -4.24 9.62
CA ALA A 337 9.64 -4.95 9.10
C ALA A 337 9.24 -5.99 8.05
N HIS A 338 8.18 -6.76 8.30
CA HIS A 338 7.65 -7.71 7.31
C HIS A 338 7.07 -7.00 6.08
N PHE A 339 6.41 -5.85 6.24
CA PHE A 339 5.94 -5.03 5.12
C PHE A 339 7.06 -4.63 4.16
N VAL A 340 8.20 -4.15 4.67
CA VAL A 340 9.34 -3.75 3.83
C VAL A 340 9.84 -4.94 3.02
N VAL A 341 10.06 -6.08 3.69
CA VAL A 341 10.53 -7.31 3.05
C VAL A 341 9.53 -7.82 2.01
N HIS A 342 8.24 -7.81 2.35
CA HIS A 342 7.15 -8.17 1.46
C HIS A 342 7.09 -7.31 0.21
N ALA A 343 7.15 -5.99 0.36
CA ALA A 343 7.11 -5.06 -0.75
C ALA A 343 8.23 -5.36 -1.77
N MET A 344 9.42 -5.72 -1.30
CA MET A 344 10.56 -6.07 -2.16
C MET A 344 10.34 -7.40 -2.89
N PHE A 345 10.11 -8.50 -2.16
CA PHE A 345 9.99 -9.82 -2.82
C PHE A 345 8.73 -9.93 -3.69
N LYS A 346 7.63 -9.24 -3.34
CA LYS A 346 6.42 -9.24 -4.16
C LYS A 346 6.59 -8.46 -5.44
N SER A 347 7.27 -7.32 -5.39
CA SER A 347 7.56 -6.56 -6.59
C SER A 347 8.42 -7.38 -7.54
N LEU A 348 9.48 -8.02 -7.04
CA LEU A 348 10.31 -8.94 -7.83
C LEU A 348 9.48 -10.04 -8.50
N LEU A 349 8.60 -10.71 -7.73
CA LEU A 349 7.74 -11.78 -8.24
C LEU A 349 6.76 -11.31 -9.31
N PHE A 350 6.05 -10.19 -9.09
CA PHE A 350 5.09 -9.67 -10.07
C PHE A 350 5.77 -9.16 -11.34
N LEU A 351 6.88 -8.43 -11.22
CA LEU A 351 7.59 -7.90 -12.38
C LEU A 351 8.23 -9.03 -13.21
N ALA A 352 8.84 -10.02 -12.55
CA ALA A 352 9.42 -11.18 -13.23
C ALA A 352 8.36 -12.06 -13.89
N ALA A 353 7.25 -12.36 -13.19
CA ALA A 353 6.13 -13.09 -13.78
C ALA A 353 5.53 -12.31 -14.96
N GLY A 354 5.43 -10.99 -14.86
CA GLY A 354 5.00 -10.11 -15.92
C GLY A 354 5.87 -10.21 -17.17
N ASP A 355 7.19 -10.21 -17.02
CA ASP A 355 8.13 -10.35 -18.15
C ASP A 355 8.06 -11.75 -18.79
N ILE A 356 8.00 -12.81 -17.98
CA ILE A 356 7.94 -14.20 -18.46
C ILE A 356 6.66 -14.45 -19.28
N THR A 357 5.55 -13.87 -18.86
CA THR A 357 4.23 -14.06 -19.46
C THR A 357 3.87 -13.02 -20.52
N HIS A 358 4.70 -11.98 -20.69
CA HIS A 358 4.40 -10.88 -21.61
C HIS A 358 4.25 -11.37 -23.06
N GLY A 359 3.14 -11.02 -23.71
CA GLY A 359 2.84 -11.42 -25.09
C GLY A 359 2.49 -12.91 -25.28
N SER A 360 2.34 -13.69 -24.20
CA SER A 360 1.94 -15.10 -24.31
C SER A 360 0.48 -15.27 -24.75
N GLU A 361 0.21 -16.19 -25.67
CA GLU A 361 -1.15 -16.60 -26.06
C GLU A 361 -1.94 -17.21 -24.89
N PHE A 362 -1.25 -17.76 -23.89
CA PHE A 362 -1.84 -18.30 -22.66
C PHE A 362 -2.07 -17.24 -21.58
N GLY A 363 -1.78 -15.96 -21.88
CA GLY A 363 -1.85 -14.85 -20.94
C GLY A 363 -1.02 -15.14 -19.68
N THR A 364 -1.64 -15.03 -18.51
CA THR A 364 -1.00 -15.18 -17.20
C THR A 364 -1.17 -16.58 -16.59
N SER A 365 -1.63 -17.55 -17.39
CA SER A 365 -1.67 -18.96 -17.00
C SER A 365 -0.29 -19.48 -16.61
N MET A 366 -0.20 -20.40 -15.65
CA MET A 366 1.06 -21.07 -15.32
C MET A 366 1.66 -21.86 -16.49
N VAL A 367 0.87 -22.20 -17.50
CA VAL A 367 1.38 -22.78 -18.75
C VAL A 367 2.38 -21.82 -19.43
N ALA A 368 2.12 -20.50 -19.40
CA ALA A 368 3.01 -19.48 -19.94
C ALA A 368 4.37 -19.39 -19.20
N MET A 369 4.47 -19.97 -18.00
CA MET A 369 5.70 -20.00 -17.20
C MET A 369 6.62 -21.18 -17.57
N GLN A 370 6.15 -22.16 -18.34
CA GLN A 370 6.93 -23.35 -18.67
C GLN A 370 8.16 -23.01 -19.54
N GLY A 371 9.31 -23.62 -19.23
CA GLY A 371 10.57 -23.35 -19.93
C GLY A 371 11.12 -21.93 -19.72
N ALA A 372 10.67 -21.21 -18.68
CA ALA A 372 11.10 -19.83 -18.42
C ALA A 372 12.61 -19.70 -18.18
N LEU A 373 13.27 -20.71 -17.60
CA LEU A 373 14.72 -20.72 -17.41
C LEU A 373 15.47 -20.58 -18.75
N GLN A 374 15.02 -21.28 -19.79
CA GLN A 374 15.64 -21.24 -21.11
C GLN A 374 15.24 -19.98 -21.89
N ARG A 375 13.95 -19.59 -21.82
CA ARG A 375 13.41 -18.46 -22.61
C ARG A 375 13.77 -17.09 -22.04
N ARG A 376 13.77 -16.94 -20.72
CA ARG A 376 13.93 -15.68 -19.97
C ARG A 376 14.75 -15.91 -18.69
N PRO A 377 16.04 -16.29 -18.79
CA PRO A 377 16.85 -16.72 -17.65
C PRO A 377 16.97 -15.67 -16.54
N ALA A 378 17.12 -14.39 -16.89
CA ALA A 378 17.23 -13.30 -15.90
C ALA A 378 15.93 -13.14 -15.08
N SER A 379 14.78 -13.13 -15.74
CA SER A 379 13.47 -13.04 -15.09
C SER A 379 13.18 -14.30 -14.27
N PHE A 380 13.57 -15.48 -14.75
CA PHE A 380 13.48 -16.71 -13.98
C PHE A 380 14.32 -16.64 -12.70
N ALA A 381 15.59 -16.24 -12.78
CA ALA A 381 16.46 -16.11 -11.61
C ALA A 381 15.89 -15.10 -10.60
N THR A 382 15.39 -13.96 -11.09
CA THR A 382 14.75 -12.93 -10.27
C THR A 382 13.49 -13.46 -9.57
N TYR A 383 12.67 -14.23 -10.29
CA TYR A 383 11.49 -14.89 -9.73
C TYR A 383 11.88 -15.90 -8.64
N VAL A 384 12.93 -16.71 -8.85
CA VAL A 384 13.43 -17.67 -7.86
C VAL A 384 13.93 -16.97 -6.60
N VAL A 385 14.66 -15.86 -6.72
CA VAL A 385 15.10 -15.08 -5.55
C VAL A 385 13.90 -14.53 -4.76
N GLY A 386 12.93 -13.94 -5.46
CA GLY A 386 11.68 -13.47 -4.83
C GLY A 386 10.89 -14.61 -4.17
N ALA A 387 10.80 -15.77 -4.84
CA ALA A 387 10.10 -16.95 -4.34
C ALA A 387 10.79 -17.55 -3.12
N ALA A 388 12.11 -17.63 -3.11
CA ALA A 388 12.90 -18.09 -1.98
C ALA A 388 12.70 -17.17 -0.77
N SER A 389 12.69 -15.85 -0.97
CA SER A 389 12.38 -14.91 0.11
C SER A 389 10.93 -15.04 0.59
N LEU A 390 9.96 -15.16 -0.32
CA LEU A 390 8.56 -15.40 0.07
C LEU A 390 8.40 -16.71 0.85
N ALA A 391 9.08 -17.79 0.45
CA ALA A 391 9.07 -19.07 1.16
C ALA A 391 9.74 -18.96 2.55
N GLY A 392 10.62 -17.98 2.74
CA GLY A 392 11.41 -17.82 3.95
C GLY A 392 12.52 -18.86 4.01
N VAL A 393 13.33 -18.99 2.95
CA VAL A 393 14.48 -19.91 2.99
C VAL A 393 15.43 -19.48 4.13
N PRO A 394 15.80 -20.40 5.05
CA PRO A 394 16.50 -20.05 6.29
C PRO A 394 17.83 -19.32 6.09
N PHE A 395 18.13 -18.38 6.99
CA PHE A 395 19.40 -17.67 7.16
C PHE A 395 19.84 -16.74 6.01
N ILE A 396 19.45 -17.01 4.77
CA ILE A 396 19.89 -16.26 3.59
C ILE A 396 18.85 -15.24 3.08
N THR A 397 17.58 -15.39 3.45
CA THR A 397 16.51 -14.50 2.96
C THR A 397 15.99 -13.57 4.05
N ALA A 398 15.71 -12.32 3.68
CA ALA A 398 15.03 -11.38 4.58
C ALA A 398 13.63 -11.87 4.98
N GLY A 399 12.97 -12.64 4.09
CA GLY A 399 11.67 -13.25 4.37
C GLY A 399 11.69 -14.22 5.54
N TRP A 400 12.77 -15.00 5.72
CA TRP A 400 12.96 -15.84 6.91
C TRP A 400 12.94 -14.99 8.18
N TRP A 401 13.82 -13.98 8.26
CA TRP A 401 13.95 -13.12 9.44
C TRP A 401 12.64 -12.42 9.81
N SER A 402 11.94 -11.87 8.81
CA SER A 402 10.67 -11.17 9.07
C SER A 402 9.57 -12.11 9.57
N LYS A 403 9.49 -13.35 9.06
CA LYS A 403 8.49 -14.33 9.50
C LYS A 403 8.84 -14.91 10.87
N GLU A 404 10.11 -15.21 11.09
CA GLU A 404 10.60 -15.71 12.38
C GLU A 404 10.34 -14.70 13.50
N ALA A 405 10.52 -13.40 13.24
CA ALA A 405 10.18 -12.35 14.21
C ALA A 405 8.68 -12.38 14.61
N ILE A 406 7.78 -12.63 13.66
CA ILE A 406 6.33 -12.75 13.92
C ILE A 406 6.02 -14.01 14.73
N LEU A 407 6.59 -15.15 14.33
CA LEU A 407 6.37 -16.44 14.98
C LEU A 407 6.96 -16.47 16.39
N SER A 408 8.17 -15.94 16.57
CA SER A 408 8.82 -15.77 17.87
C SER A 408 7.97 -14.91 18.80
N ARG A 409 7.38 -13.81 18.28
CA ARG A 409 6.46 -13.00 19.07
C ARG A 409 5.23 -13.78 19.52
N ALA A 410 4.63 -14.58 18.63
CA ALA A 410 3.49 -15.42 18.96
C ALA A 410 3.84 -16.47 20.03
N TRP A 411 5.01 -17.11 19.90
CA TRP A 411 5.51 -18.11 20.85
C TRP A 411 5.71 -17.52 22.25
N ASN A 412 6.36 -16.35 22.34
CA ASN A 412 6.67 -15.70 23.61
C ASN A 412 5.44 -15.18 24.36
N LEU A 413 4.33 -14.95 23.66
CA LEU A 413 3.05 -14.54 24.28
C LEU A 413 2.27 -15.73 24.85
N GLY A 414 2.73 -16.97 24.65
CA GLY A 414 2.11 -18.16 25.23
C GLY A 414 0.67 -18.39 24.77
N LEU A 415 0.37 -18.06 23.49
CA LEU A 415 -0.90 -18.51 22.89
C LEU A 415 -0.96 -20.04 23.06
N PRO A 416 -1.92 -20.58 23.84
CA PRO A 416 -1.95 -22.01 24.11
C PRO A 416 -2.08 -22.75 22.77
N GLY A 417 -1.19 -23.73 22.59
CA GLY A 417 -1.13 -24.58 21.39
C GLY A 417 -2.35 -25.48 21.21
#